data_AF-A0A4R6UMT8-F1
#
_entry.id   AF-A0A4R6UMT8-F1
#
_cell.length_a   1.000
_cell.length_b   1.000
_cell.length_c   1.000
_cell.angle_alpha   90.00
_cell.angle_beta   90.00
_cell.angle_gamma   90.00
#
_symmetry.space_group_name_H-M   'P 1'
#
loop_
_entity.id
_entity.type
_entity.pdbx_description
1 polymer ?
#
loop_
_entity_poly.entity_id
_entity_poly.type
_entity_poly.pdbx_seq_one_letter_code
_entity_poly.pdbx_strand_id
1 'polypeptide(L)'
;MQLYEVIRWGNDSDDPLTGGSSGPDTCFLVRADAVEQAAALVDKELARTPSELVRSWAGAVYLLGTDAASGSNAQILRGPYIQNAYRYGWRHWYRDERDEPWTEKFD
;
A
#
# COMPACT_ATOMS: atom_id res chain seq x y z
N MET A 1 -17.68 3.31 0.30
CA MET A 1 -16.27 3.33 -0.13
C MET A 1 -15.71 1.91 -0.04
N GLN A 2 -14.59 1.65 -0.69
CA GLN A 2 -13.91 0.36 -0.64
C GLN A 2 -12.79 0.37 0.41
N LEU A 3 -12.43 -0.83 0.88
CA LEU A 3 -11.26 -1.08 1.71
C LEU A 3 -10.14 -1.61 0.84
N TYR A 4 -8.97 -0.99 0.96
CA TYR A 4 -7.77 -1.35 0.25
C TYR A 4 -6.64 -1.64 1.23
N GLU A 5 -5.83 -2.65 0.93
CA GLU A 5 -4.48 -2.75 1.47
C GLU A 5 -3.52 -2.12 0.45
N VAL A 6 -2.83 -1.07 0.85
CA VAL A 6 -1.87 -0.35 0.01
C VAL A 6 -0.46 -0.65 0.52
N ILE A 7 0.42 -1.06 -0.38
CA ILE A 7 1.66 -1.74 -0.04
C ILE A 7 2.83 -1.05 -0.72
N ARG A 8 3.84 -0.71 0.08
CA ARG A 8 5.19 -0.44 -0.40
C ARG A 8 6.03 -1.69 -0.21
N TRP A 9 6.71 -2.11 -1.27
CA TRP A 9 7.59 -3.28 -1.23
C TRP A 9 8.77 -3.07 -0.27
N GLY A 10 8.93 -4.02 0.65
CA GLY A 10 9.95 -3.97 1.69
C GLY A 10 9.74 -2.86 2.74
N ASN A 11 10.78 -2.61 3.52
CA ASN A 11 10.76 -1.65 4.62
C ASN A 11 12.15 -1.02 4.90
N ASP A 12 12.19 0.04 5.70
CA ASP A 12 13.42 0.78 6.06
C ASP A 12 14.02 0.35 7.41
N SER A 13 13.72 -0.85 7.92
CA SER A 13 14.42 -1.40 9.09
C SER A 13 15.90 -1.56 8.77
N ASP A 14 16.78 -1.26 9.73
CA ASP A 14 18.22 -1.49 9.66
C ASP A 14 18.61 -2.95 9.98
N ASP A 15 17.62 -3.77 10.33
CA ASP A 15 17.81 -5.19 10.57
C ASP A 15 18.27 -5.92 9.28
N PRO A 16 19.42 -6.61 9.29
CA PRO A 16 20.00 -7.22 8.10
C PRO A 16 19.21 -8.44 7.56
N LEU A 17 18.28 -8.98 8.34
CA LEU A 17 17.45 -10.13 7.98
C LEU A 17 16.05 -9.72 7.52
N THR A 18 15.52 -8.65 8.10
CA THR A 18 14.12 -8.24 7.90
C THR A 18 13.97 -6.85 7.27
N GLY A 19 15.06 -6.10 7.11
CA GLY A 19 15.09 -4.79 6.46
C GLY A 19 15.28 -4.85 4.95
N GLY A 20 15.03 -3.71 4.30
CA GLY A 20 15.26 -3.49 2.88
C GLY A 20 14.21 -4.10 1.96
N SER A 21 14.54 -4.15 0.67
CA SER A 21 13.62 -4.56 -0.41
C SER A 21 13.20 -6.03 -0.36
N SER A 22 13.95 -6.87 0.34
CA SER A 22 13.70 -8.31 0.47
C SER A 22 13.04 -8.66 1.81
N GLY A 23 12.88 -7.69 2.70
CA GLY A 23 12.17 -7.84 3.97
C GLY A 23 10.66 -7.81 3.80
N PRO A 24 9.90 -7.94 4.90
CA PRO A 24 8.44 -7.77 4.87
C PRO A 24 8.04 -6.38 4.38
N ASP A 25 6.82 -6.27 3.88
CA ASP A 25 6.35 -5.05 3.23
C ASP A 25 5.83 -4.02 4.23
N THR A 26 5.81 -2.76 3.79
CA THR A 26 5.17 -1.66 4.52
C THR A 26 3.73 -1.53 4.03
N CYS A 27 2.77 -1.89 4.87
CA CYS A 27 1.35 -1.96 4.52
C CYS A 27 0.51 -0.89 5.23
N PHE A 28 -0.59 -0.52 4.58
CA PHE A 28 -1.58 0.44 5.06
C PHE A 28 -2.98 -0.08 4.74
N LEU A 29 -3.90 0.02 5.71
CA LEU A 29 -5.32 -0.18 5.47
C LEU A 29 -5.94 1.18 5.14
N VAL A 30 -6.56 1.28 3.97
CA VAL A 30 -7.06 2.54 3.44
C VAL A 30 -8.51 2.39 3.03
N ARG A 31 -9.31 3.40 3.36
CA ARG A 31 -10.64 3.57 2.79
C ARG A 31 -10.58 4.60 1.67
N ALA A 32 -11.09 4.26 0.49
CA ALA A 32 -11.14 5.17 -0.65
C ALA A 32 -12.24 4.73 -1.64
N ASP A 33 -12.56 5.57 -2.62
CA ASP A 33 -13.48 5.23 -3.70
C ASP A 33 -12.76 4.59 -4.91
N ALA A 34 -11.46 4.81 -5.01
CA ALA A 34 -10.64 4.35 -6.13
C ALA A 34 -9.21 4.00 -5.68
N VAL A 35 -8.52 3.20 -6.50
CA VAL A 35 -7.13 2.76 -6.30
C VAL A 35 -6.19 3.94 -6.24
N GLU A 36 -6.35 4.90 -7.15
CA GLU A 36 -5.54 6.11 -7.25
C GLU A 36 -5.65 6.97 -5.99
N GLN A 37 -6.87 7.08 -5.44
CA GLN A 37 -7.12 7.84 -4.23
C GLN A 37 -6.49 7.14 -3.00
N ALA A 38 -6.59 5.80 -2.93
CA ALA A 38 -5.95 5.03 -1.86
C ALA A 38 -4.42 5.16 -1.91
N ALA A 39 -3.83 5.00 -3.09
CA ALA A 39 -2.39 5.14 -3.32
C ALA A 39 -1.88 6.55 -3.01
N ALA A 40 -2.59 7.59 -3.46
CA ALA A 40 -2.18 8.98 -3.24
C ALA A 40 -2.12 9.35 -1.74
N LEU A 41 -3.03 8.82 -0.93
CA LEU A 41 -3.00 9.01 0.52
C LEU A 41 -1.75 8.41 1.15
N VAL A 42 -1.37 7.21 0.72
CA VAL A 42 -0.20 6.50 1.25
C VAL A 42 1.11 7.06 0.71
N ASP A 43 1.18 7.40 -0.58
CA ASP A 43 2.36 8.06 -1.17
C ASP A 43 2.67 9.38 -0.48
N LYS A 44 1.63 10.15 -0.13
CA LYS A 44 1.79 11.39 0.64
C LYS A 44 2.41 11.11 2.01
N GLU A 45 2.06 10.00 2.65
CA GLU A 45 2.59 9.65 3.96
C GLU A 45 3.99 9.05 3.89
N LEU A 46 4.26 8.22 2.88
CA LEU A 46 5.59 7.70 2.60
C LEU A 46 6.57 8.83 2.23
N ALA A 47 6.13 9.85 1.50
CA ALA A 47 6.98 10.99 1.15
C ALA A 47 7.38 11.87 2.35
N ARG A 48 6.70 11.75 3.49
CA ARG A 48 7.06 12.46 4.73
C ARG A 48 8.10 11.73 5.57
N THR A 49 8.30 10.44 5.31
CA THR A 49 9.25 9.60 6.03
C THR A 49 10.50 9.43 5.17
N PRO A 50 11.70 9.75 5.68
CA PRO A 50 12.94 9.43 4.97
C PRO A 50 13.00 7.93 4.69
N SER A 51 13.29 7.57 3.44
CA SER A 51 13.36 6.19 2.96
C SER A 51 14.74 6.02 2.32
N GLU A 52 15.57 5.15 2.89
CA GLU A 52 16.96 4.96 2.47
C GLU A 52 17.16 3.62 1.77
N LEU A 53 16.37 2.61 2.15
CA LEU A 53 16.54 1.24 1.68
C LEU A 53 15.50 0.83 0.64
N VAL A 54 14.34 1.48 0.64
CA VAL A 54 13.23 1.18 -0.27
C VAL A 54 12.66 2.45 -0.91
N ARG A 55 11.78 2.27 -1.89
CA ARG A 55 11.13 3.37 -2.63
C ARG A 55 10.16 4.12 -1.73
N SER A 56 10.09 5.45 -1.79
CA SER A 56 9.18 6.27 -0.96
C SER A 56 7.74 6.33 -1.50
N TRP A 57 7.24 5.27 -2.12
CA TRP A 57 5.92 5.19 -2.76
C TRP A 57 5.41 3.74 -2.82
N ALA A 58 4.09 3.55 -2.92
CA ALA A 58 3.45 2.23 -2.89
C ALA A 58 3.50 1.50 -4.24
N GLY A 59 3.91 0.22 -4.27
CA GLY A 59 3.99 -0.59 -5.50
C GLY A 59 2.76 -1.47 -5.76
N ALA A 60 1.92 -1.69 -4.75
CA ALA A 60 0.74 -2.54 -4.88
C ALA A 60 -0.47 -2.01 -4.13
N VAL A 61 -1.65 -2.36 -4.65
CA VAL A 61 -2.95 -2.14 -3.99
C VAL A 61 -3.81 -3.40 -4.12
N TYR A 62 -4.36 -3.88 -3.01
CA TYR A 62 -5.29 -5.01 -2.95
C TYR A 62 -6.67 -4.52 -2.51
N LEU A 63 -7.73 -4.95 -3.21
CA LEU A 63 -9.12 -4.67 -2.82
C LEU A 63 -9.61 -5.71 -1.82
N LEU A 64 -9.78 -5.30 -0.57
CA LEU A 64 -10.20 -6.17 0.53
C LEU A 64 -11.72 -6.36 0.59
N GLY A 65 -12.49 -5.36 0.11
CA GLY A 65 -13.94 -5.39 0.10
C GLY A 65 -14.57 -4.02 0.25
N THR A 66 -15.81 -4.00 0.72
CA THR A 66 -16.59 -2.77 0.94
C THR A 66 -16.50 -2.35 2.40
N ASP A 67 -16.28 -1.06 2.66
CA ASP A 67 -16.38 -0.51 4.02
C ASP A 67 -17.85 -0.45 4.45
N ALA A 68 -18.15 -1.02 5.63
CA ALA A 68 -19.48 -0.99 6.23
C ALA A 68 -19.69 0.21 7.19
N ALA A 69 -18.64 0.99 7.47
CA ALA A 69 -18.76 2.16 8.34
C ALA A 69 -19.56 3.29 7.68
N SER A 70 -20.16 4.14 8.51
CA SER A 70 -20.93 5.31 8.07
C SER A 70 -20.06 6.46 7.54
N GLY A 71 -18.73 6.34 7.61
CA GLY A 71 -17.81 7.38 7.17
C GLY A 71 -17.68 7.42 5.65
N SER A 72 -17.84 8.61 5.08
CA SER A 72 -17.75 8.85 3.63
C SER A 72 -16.42 9.41 3.16
N ASN A 73 -15.47 9.65 4.06
CA ASN A 73 -14.19 10.28 3.71
C ASN A 73 -13.11 9.24 3.46
N ALA A 74 -12.33 9.45 2.39
CA ALA A 74 -11.12 8.68 2.12
C ALA A 74 -10.07 8.96 3.19
N GLN A 75 -9.47 7.92 3.76
CA GLN A 75 -8.45 8.05 4.79
C GLN A 75 -7.67 6.76 5.00
N ILE A 76 -6.46 6.90 5.54
CA ILE A 76 -5.71 5.78 6.11
C ILE A 76 -6.39 5.40 7.43
N LEU A 77 -6.88 4.16 7.53
CA LEU A 77 -7.52 3.62 8.72
C LEU A 77 -6.49 2.99 9.68
N ARG A 78 -5.41 2.45 9.14
CA ARG A 78 -4.29 1.86 9.90
C ARG A 78 -3.01 1.89 9.07
N GLY A 79 -1.88 2.08 9.72
CA GLY A 79 -0.55 1.99 9.11
C GLY A 79 0.37 3.15 9.49
N PRO A 80 1.67 3.07 9.17
CA PRO A 80 2.33 1.91 8.57
C PRO A 80 2.38 0.70 9.51
N TYR A 81 2.24 -0.51 8.98
CA TYR A 81 2.56 -1.76 9.69
C TYR A 81 3.43 -2.65 8.79
N ILE A 82 4.36 -3.38 9.41
CA ILE A 82 5.30 -4.25 8.69
C ILE A 82 4.75 -5.67 8.67
N GLN A 83 4.48 -6.19 7.47
CA GLN A 83 3.93 -7.54 7.27
C GLN A 83 4.20 -8.01 5.84
N ASN A 84 4.36 -9.32 5.64
CA ASN A 84 4.39 -9.89 4.29
C ASN A 84 3.03 -9.66 3.61
N ALA A 85 3.01 -8.96 2.48
CA ALA A 85 1.78 -8.74 1.73
C ALA A 85 1.27 -10.06 1.15
N TYR A 86 0.20 -10.59 1.73
CA TYR A 86 -0.42 -11.84 1.28
C TYR A 86 -1.65 -11.56 0.43
N ARG A 87 -1.58 -11.99 -0.83
CA ARG A 87 -2.71 -11.92 -1.77
C ARG A 87 -3.63 -13.12 -1.57
N TYR A 88 -4.77 -12.93 -0.91
CA TYR A 88 -5.79 -13.96 -0.73
C TYR A 88 -6.77 -14.06 -1.92
N GLY A 89 -6.26 -14.06 -3.16
CA GLY A 89 -7.10 -14.08 -4.37
C GLY A 89 -7.90 -12.78 -4.61
N TRP A 90 -7.54 -11.71 -3.92
CA TRP A 90 -8.15 -10.39 -4.10
C TRP A 90 -7.80 -9.77 -5.44
N ARG A 91 -8.70 -8.92 -5.93
CA ARG A 91 -8.39 -8.01 -7.05
C ARG A 91 -7.25 -7.10 -6.64
N HIS A 92 -6.31 -6.89 -7.54
CA HIS A 92 -5.07 -6.21 -7.21
C HIS A 92 -4.49 -5.46 -8.41
N TRP A 93 -3.74 -4.41 -8.09
CA TRP A 93 -3.10 -3.52 -9.05
C TRP A 93 -1.64 -3.32 -8.69
N TYR A 94 -0.80 -3.22 -9.72
CA TYR A 94 0.62 -2.87 -9.59
C TYR A 94 0.96 -1.66 -10.47
N ARG A 95 2.02 -0.97 -10.09
CA ARG A 95 2.73 0.03 -10.92
C ARG A 95 4.24 -0.16 -10.72
N ASP A 96 5.02 0.02 -11.78
CA ASP A 96 6.47 -0.18 -11.74
C ASP A 96 7.21 1.13 -11.43
N GLU A 97 6.59 2.27 -11.72
CA GLU A 97 7.06 3.62 -11.36
C GLU A 97 6.00 4.42 -10.58
N ARG A 98 6.45 5.47 -9.87
CA ARG A 98 5.59 6.30 -9.01
C ARG A 98 4.40 6.90 -9.76
N ASP A 99 4.65 7.44 -10.95
CA ASP A 99 3.66 8.20 -11.71
C ASP A 99 3.02 7.37 -12.83
N GLU A 100 3.30 6.07 -12.87
CA GLU A 100 2.70 5.15 -13.85
C GLU A 100 1.25 4.80 -13.46
N PRO A 101 0.35 4.61 -14.45
CA PRO A 101 -1.00 4.13 -14.20
C PRO A 101 -1.04 2.78 -13.48
N TRP A 102 -2.04 2.62 -12.60
CA TRP A 102 -2.30 1.34 -11.94
C TRP A 102 -2.86 0.32 -12.92
N THR A 103 -2.18 -0.83 -13.04
CA THR A 103 -2.60 -1.92 -13.91
C THR A 103 -3.18 -3.06 -13.10
N GLU A 104 -4.46 -3.36 -13.30
CA GLU A 104 -5.10 -4.55 -12.71
C GLU A 104 -4.44 -5.82 -13.25
N LYS A 105 -4.14 -6.76 -12.37
CA LYS A 105 -3.54 -8.05 -12.74
C LYS A 105 -4.58 -9.15 -12.64
N PHE A 106 -4.54 -10.06 -13.61
CA PHE A 106 -5.45 -11.20 -13.78
C PHE A 106 -4.60 -12.48 -13.87
N ASP A 107 -4.08 -12.93 -12.74
CA ASP A 107 -3.27 -14.14 -12.64
C ASP A 107 -3.89 -15.18 -11.70
#